data_AF-A0A7C2WUK6-F1
#
_entry.id   AF-A0A7C2WUK6-F1
#
_cell.length_a   1.000
_cell.length_b   1.000
_cell.length_c   1.000
_cell.angle_alpha   90.00
_cell.angle_beta   90.00
_cell.angle_gamma   90.00
#
_symmetry.space_group_name_H-M   'P 1'
#
loop_
_entity.id
_entity.type
_entity.pdbx_description
1 polymer ?
#
loop_
_entity_poly.entity_id
_entity_poly.type
_entity_poly.pdbx_seq_one_letter_code
_entity_poly.pdbx_strand_id
1 'polypeptide(L)'
;MELPIAITLVLVGLLLIVLSRQGFKVTRIGLGVEVELDKPLSLDTRLARYSMTLIGLVFVAIGGFSLLGVDASDIFPAKDSAEESIALLPTETPRFTPIPSSEVQAPTGEPSPVVEKPTEEITETGEETPTGIALPPSTTGQPCNAADSAWMGTFGYGVSCLDETGWHTFEKGSSTLASDQIKDIFICSEDKVWIVHSLGLNLTNGRTWNTYRGSDFGIGSVEAGVCDGSGGIWVAYYGGVAHFDGANWITYDATNLGTGQYVESVKDVAVGIEGEVWFVTSNSVATFDGDVWTFYETGNGFAKDYYFSSVAVDHQGKVWAGHGSGVWMFDGNNWLNHEGRHLSQVESMVIDGNGFLWVGTYSKGVSMYDGQGWVTYNRENSGLSSNHVRALAVDGQDRIWLATEWGVDIYNGEHWYIYHMHTAGLLDNDSYAVAVHGNGPTLPDPMVKPTGSLSGTILDGDEPVDGVKVEACSEYIGMIFTGPTPCADNPLRQIVTTDSEGHFIFPELPVGRYGIAFEKPEGGWMRLTGSFGIGDKMVLVKENEESSLHVIDISQ
;
A
#
# COMPACT_ATOMS: atom_id res chain seq x y z
N MET A 1 18.33 23.68 -15.40
CA MET A 1 17.45 24.28 -16.42
C MET A 1 16.82 25.51 -15.76
N GLU A 2 17.35 26.70 -16.03
CA GLU A 2 16.88 27.93 -15.37
C GLU A 2 15.46 28.27 -15.83
N LEU A 3 14.54 28.41 -14.89
CA LEU A 3 13.22 28.98 -15.16
C LEU A 3 13.42 30.45 -15.57
N PRO A 4 12.81 30.95 -16.67
CA PRO A 4 13.00 32.35 -17.06
C PRO A 4 12.43 33.28 -15.99
N ILE A 5 13.24 34.27 -15.60
CA ILE A 5 12.98 35.30 -14.57
C ILE A 5 11.56 35.91 -14.64
N ALA A 6 10.97 35.97 -15.83
CA ALA A 6 9.60 36.43 -16.03
C ALA A 6 8.54 35.58 -15.31
N ILE A 7 8.70 34.26 -15.24
CA ILE A 7 7.75 33.35 -14.57
C ILE A 7 7.83 33.52 -13.04
N THR A 8 9.05 33.67 -12.51
CA THR A 8 9.28 33.93 -11.09
C THR A 8 8.65 35.25 -10.65
N LEU A 9 8.76 36.30 -11.47
CA LEU A 9 8.13 37.60 -11.20
C LEU A 9 6.59 37.55 -11.22
N VAL A 10 6.00 36.71 -12.07
CA VAL A 10 4.54 36.51 -12.12
C VAL A 10 4.04 35.75 -10.89
N LEU A 11 4.75 34.71 -10.46
CA LEU A 11 4.41 33.93 -9.27
C LEU A 11 4.53 34.77 -7.98
N VAL A 12 5.58 35.58 -7.86
CA VAL A 12 5.73 36.53 -6.75
C VAL A 12 4.62 37.58 -6.77
N GLY A 13 4.23 38.07 -7.94
CA GLY A 13 3.09 39.00 -8.09
C GLY A 13 1.76 38.39 -7.63
N LEU A 14 1.47 37.14 -8.01
CA LEU A 14 0.27 36.42 -7.57
C LEU A 14 0.25 36.18 -6.06
N LEU A 15 1.38 35.78 -5.48
CA LEU A 15 1.52 35.58 -4.03
C LEU A 15 1.25 36.88 -3.25
N LEU A 16 1.79 38.01 -3.72
CA LEU A 16 1.59 39.32 -3.10
C LEU A 16 0.12 39.78 -3.17
N ILE A 17 -0.59 39.46 -4.27
CA ILE A 17 -2.03 39.74 -4.41
C ILE A 17 -2.84 38.90 -3.41
N VAL A 18 -2.49 37.62 -3.24
CA VAL A 18 -3.13 36.73 -2.25
C VAL A 18 -2.91 37.24 -0.83
N LEU A 19 -1.66 37.59 -0.49
CA LEU A 19 -1.33 38.11 0.84
C LEU A 19 -2.02 39.46 1.13
N SER A 20 -2.09 40.37 0.15
CA SER A 20 -2.81 41.63 0.30
C SER A 20 -4.31 41.44 0.52
N ARG A 21 -4.95 40.47 -0.16
CA ARG A 21 -6.39 40.17 0.01
C ARG A 21 -6.72 39.53 1.37
N GLN A 22 -5.72 38.97 2.06
CA GLN A 22 -5.85 38.35 3.38
C GLN A 22 -5.51 39.32 4.53
N GLY A 23 -5.26 40.59 4.23
CA GLY A 23 -5.02 41.64 5.23
C GLY A 23 -3.57 41.78 5.70
N PHE A 24 -2.61 41.13 5.03
CA PHE A 24 -1.18 41.30 5.31
C PHE A 24 -0.64 42.60 4.71
N LYS A 25 0.17 43.34 5.49
CA LYS A 25 0.81 44.58 5.05
C LYS A 25 2.21 44.27 4.52
N VAL A 26 2.46 44.53 3.24
CA VAL A 26 3.78 44.31 2.61
C VAL A 26 4.51 45.65 2.57
N THR A 27 5.65 45.76 3.24
CA THR A 27 6.27 47.06 3.52
C THR A 27 7.53 47.37 2.70
N ARG A 28 8.11 46.41 1.94
CA ARG A 28 9.23 46.70 1.02
C ARG A 28 9.40 45.66 -0.09
N ILE A 29 9.79 46.10 -1.29
CA ILE A 29 10.18 45.24 -2.42
C ILE A 29 11.62 45.59 -2.83
N GLY A 30 12.54 44.65 -2.62
CA GLY A 30 13.95 44.67 -3.02
C GLY A 30 14.46 43.22 -3.11
N LEU A 31 15.77 42.98 -3.13
CA LEU A 31 16.39 41.63 -3.18
C LEU A 31 16.11 40.72 -1.95
N GLY A 32 15.22 41.14 -1.06
CA GLY A 32 14.59 40.34 -0.01
C GLY A 32 13.18 40.85 0.25
N VAL A 33 12.23 39.95 0.49
CA VAL A 33 10.84 40.27 0.86
C VAL A 33 10.70 40.07 2.37
N GLU A 34 10.33 41.12 3.08
CA GLU A 34 9.99 41.10 4.51
C GLU A 34 8.47 41.27 4.66
N VAL A 35 7.81 40.33 5.34
CA VAL A 35 6.36 40.36 5.60
C VAL A 35 6.15 40.45 7.11
N GLU A 36 5.46 41.48 7.56
CA GLU A 36 5.18 41.72 8.98
C GLU A 36 3.74 41.29 9.31
N LEU A 37 3.57 40.51 10.39
CA LEU A 37 2.28 39.98 10.83
C LEU A 37 1.65 40.94 11.85
N ASP A 38 0.54 41.59 11.50
CA ASP A 38 -0.17 42.51 12.40
C ASP A 38 -1.06 41.79 13.46
N LYS A 39 -1.13 40.45 13.44
CA LYS A 39 -1.89 39.62 14.41
C LYS A 39 -1.23 38.25 14.68
N PRO A 40 -1.33 37.70 15.91
CA PRO A 40 -0.89 36.34 16.21
C PRO A 40 -1.78 35.30 15.50
N LEU A 41 -1.16 34.30 14.86
CA LEU A 41 -1.85 33.18 14.21
C LEU A 41 -2.46 32.23 15.26
N SER A 42 -3.79 32.04 15.24
CA SER A 42 -4.41 30.91 15.93
C SER A 42 -4.28 29.67 15.05
N LEU A 43 -3.64 28.61 15.56
CA LEU A 43 -3.25 27.40 14.82
C LEU A 43 -4.42 26.43 14.53
N ASP A 44 -5.61 26.94 14.22
CA ASP A 44 -6.83 26.13 14.09
C ASP A 44 -7.57 26.29 12.75
N THR A 45 -6.87 26.72 11.70
CA THR A 45 -7.43 26.74 10.34
C THR A 45 -6.47 26.12 9.33
N ARG A 46 -6.97 25.15 8.55
CA ARG A 46 -6.25 24.45 7.48
C ARG A 46 -5.58 25.41 6.48
N LEU A 47 -6.12 26.62 6.29
CA LEU A 47 -5.56 27.65 5.42
C LEU A 47 -4.19 28.17 5.86
N ALA A 48 -3.89 28.21 7.16
CA ALA A 48 -2.57 28.63 7.66
C ALA A 48 -1.47 27.65 7.23
N ARG A 49 -1.78 26.34 7.17
CA ARG A 49 -0.86 25.31 6.70
C ARG A 49 -0.60 25.43 5.20
N TYR A 50 -1.62 25.63 4.38
CA TYR A 50 -1.44 25.83 2.93
C TYR A 50 -0.61 27.07 2.60
N SER A 51 -0.77 28.14 3.39
CA SER A 51 -0.01 29.38 3.22
C SER A 51 1.48 29.16 3.51
N MET A 52 1.81 28.35 4.53
CA MET A 52 3.19 27.96 4.85
C MET A 52 3.78 26.98 3.82
N THR A 53 3.00 26.03 3.32
CA THR A 53 3.43 25.08 2.27
C THR A 53 3.71 25.81 0.95
N LEU A 54 2.89 26.80 0.58
CA LEU A 54 3.10 27.61 -0.62
C LEU A 54 4.35 28.51 -0.48
N ILE A 55 4.58 29.08 0.71
CA ILE A 55 5.82 29.80 1.03
C ILE A 55 7.03 28.87 0.92
N GLY A 56 6.94 27.65 1.47
CA GLY A 56 7.99 26.63 1.35
C GLY A 56 8.32 26.24 -0.09
N LEU A 57 7.29 26.02 -0.93
CA LEU A 57 7.46 25.68 -2.35
C LEU A 57 8.12 26.81 -3.16
N VAL A 58 7.84 28.07 -2.83
CA VAL A 58 8.47 29.23 -3.50
C VAL A 58 9.94 29.39 -3.06
N PHE A 59 10.29 29.10 -1.81
CA PHE A 59 11.69 29.08 -1.36
C PHE A 59 12.50 27.95 -2.01
N VAL A 60 11.89 26.78 -2.24
CA VAL A 60 12.50 25.66 -2.96
C VAL A 60 12.79 26.00 -4.42
N ALA A 61 12.00 26.86 -5.06
CA ALA A 61 12.18 27.25 -6.46
C ALA A 61 13.32 28.27 -6.71
N ILE A 62 13.83 28.97 -5.68
CA ILE A 62 14.79 30.08 -5.88
C ILE A 62 16.24 29.69 -5.55
N GLY A 63 16.51 28.53 -4.94
CA GLY A 63 17.85 28.00 -4.77
C GLY A 63 18.72 28.70 -3.71
N GLY A 64 18.94 27.97 -2.60
CA GLY A 64 20.11 28.05 -1.74
C GLY A 64 20.36 29.34 -0.95
N PHE A 65 19.87 29.41 0.30
CA PHE A 65 20.57 30.12 1.39
C PHE A 65 20.23 29.48 2.75
N SER A 66 21.25 29.27 3.57
CA SER A 66 21.17 28.72 4.92
C SER A 66 20.54 29.71 5.90
N LEU A 67 19.60 29.25 6.74
CA LEU A 67 19.11 29.99 7.91
C LEU A 67 19.96 29.61 9.13
N LEU A 68 20.75 30.56 9.61
CA LEU A 68 21.36 30.52 10.94
C LEU A 68 20.31 30.87 12.00
N GLY A 69 20.13 29.95 12.95
CA GLY A 69 19.80 30.22 14.36
C GLY A 69 18.46 30.89 14.68
N VAL A 70 17.45 30.08 15.01
CA VAL A 70 16.39 30.47 15.96
C VAL A 70 16.19 29.31 16.94
N ASP A 71 16.41 29.59 18.22
CA ASP A 71 16.33 28.62 19.32
C ASP A 71 14.85 28.32 19.65
N ALA A 72 14.49 27.04 19.77
CA ALA A 72 13.10 26.59 19.86
C ALA A 72 12.46 26.85 21.25
N SER A 73 13.23 27.35 22.22
CA SER A 73 12.75 27.65 23.57
C SER A 73 11.98 28.96 23.74
N ASP A 74 11.97 29.83 22.72
CA ASP A 74 11.30 31.15 22.80
C ASP A 74 9.84 31.15 22.29
N ILE A 75 9.32 30.00 21.83
CA ILE A 75 7.98 29.91 21.20
C ILE A 75 6.91 29.30 22.13
N PHE A 76 7.29 28.62 23.21
CA PHE A 76 6.32 27.98 24.12
C PHE A 76 6.75 28.06 25.60
N PRO A 77 6.08 28.85 26.47
CA PRO A 77 6.19 28.65 27.90
C PRO A 77 5.32 27.46 28.32
N ALA A 78 5.92 26.54 29.07
CA ALA A 78 5.24 25.42 29.72
C ALA A 78 4.08 25.91 30.59
N LYS A 79 2.95 25.20 30.60
CA LYS A 79 1.88 25.42 31.57
C LYS A 79 1.49 24.13 32.27
N ASP A 80 1.55 24.22 33.59
CA ASP A 80 1.38 23.19 34.59
C ASP A 80 0.04 22.45 34.57
N SER A 81 0.15 21.23 35.12
CA SER A 81 -0.87 20.31 35.60
C SER A 81 -2.09 20.94 36.29
N ALA A 82 -3.27 20.42 35.97
CA ALA A 82 -4.38 20.31 36.90
C ALA A 82 -5.11 18.99 36.66
N GLU A 83 -5.10 18.14 37.69
CA GLU A 83 -5.84 16.88 37.80
C GLU A 83 -7.35 17.14 37.81
N GLU A 84 -8.11 16.44 36.97
CA GLU A 84 -9.52 16.11 37.27
C GLU A 84 -9.70 14.61 37.14
N SER A 85 -10.02 14.01 38.28
CA SER A 85 -10.25 12.58 38.49
C SER A 85 -11.69 12.23 38.13
N ILE A 86 -11.87 11.33 37.16
CA ILE A 86 -13.15 10.67 36.91
C ILE A 86 -13.02 9.20 37.31
N ALA A 87 -13.82 8.81 38.30
CA ALA A 87 -13.86 7.48 38.88
C ALA A 87 -14.37 6.43 37.88
N LEU A 88 -13.57 5.40 37.65
CA LEU A 88 -13.97 4.19 36.91
C LEU A 88 -14.75 3.26 37.85
N LEU A 89 -15.99 2.93 37.47
CA LEU A 89 -16.75 1.82 38.06
C LEU A 89 -16.25 0.49 37.46
N PRO A 90 -16.15 -0.60 38.24
CA PRO A 90 -15.59 -1.86 37.76
C PRO A 90 -16.58 -2.59 36.85
N THR A 91 -16.14 -2.95 35.65
CA THR A 91 -16.82 -3.91 34.78
C THR A 91 -16.38 -5.32 35.17
N GLU A 92 -17.34 -6.13 35.63
CA GLU A 92 -17.13 -7.54 35.91
C GLU A 92 -16.86 -8.29 34.59
N THR A 93 -15.74 -9.00 34.53
CA THR A 93 -15.42 -9.96 33.48
C THR A 93 -16.16 -11.28 33.73
N PRO A 94 -16.89 -11.84 32.76
CA PRO A 94 -17.46 -13.17 32.92
C PRO A 94 -16.34 -14.22 32.83
N ARG A 95 -16.20 -15.01 33.90
CA ARG A 95 -15.33 -16.19 33.96
C ARG A 95 -15.89 -17.27 33.04
N PHE A 96 -15.15 -17.63 31.99
CA PHE A 96 -15.40 -18.85 31.23
C PHE A 96 -14.99 -20.06 32.06
N THR A 97 -15.92 -20.98 32.26
CA THR A 97 -15.68 -22.31 32.83
C THR A 97 -15.40 -23.28 31.68
N PRO A 98 -14.34 -24.11 31.75
CA PRO A 98 -14.08 -25.10 30.70
C PRO A 98 -15.06 -26.27 30.82
N ILE A 99 -15.70 -26.61 29.70
CA ILE A 99 -16.52 -27.82 29.53
C ILE A 99 -15.58 -29.01 29.22
N PRO A 100 -15.81 -30.22 29.75
CA PRO A 100 -14.86 -31.32 29.67
C PRO A 100 -14.79 -31.96 28.26
N SER A 101 -13.58 -32.37 27.89
CA SER A 101 -13.26 -33.19 26.74
C SER A 101 -13.99 -34.54 26.76
N SER A 102 -14.60 -34.91 25.63
CA SER A 102 -15.05 -36.28 25.39
C SER A 102 -14.00 -37.02 24.57
N GLU A 103 -13.69 -38.24 25.04
CA GLU A 103 -12.68 -39.16 24.55
C GLU A 103 -12.94 -39.58 23.10
N VAL A 104 -11.94 -39.42 22.22
CA VAL A 104 -11.87 -40.13 20.95
C VAL A 104 -10.83 -41.23 21.09
N GLN A 105 -11.28 -42.48 21.01
CA GLN A 105 -10.47 -43.68 21.04
C GLN A 105 -9.58 -43.78 19.79
N ALA A 106 -8.30 -44.09 20.00
CA ALA A 106 -7.36 -44.45 18.95
C ALA A 106 -7.63 -45.88 18.42
N PRO A 107 -7.59 -46.13 17.10
CA PRO A 107 -7.50 -47.48 16.58
C PRO A 107 -6.03 -47.94 16.51
N THR A 108 -5.76 -49.04 17.20
CA THR A 108 -4.56 -49.86 17.11
C THR A 108 -4.51 -50.62 15.77
N GLY A 109 -3.40 -50.51 15.03
CA GLY A 109 -3.09 -51.34 13.88
C GLY A 109 -1.60 -51.72 13.85
N GLU A 110 -1.31 -53.01 13.87
CA GLU A 110 0.03 -53.62 13.84
C GLU A 110 0.73 -53.46 12.46
N PRO A 111 2.08 -53.57 12.40
CA PRO A 111 2.87 -53.26 11.20
C PRO A 111 3.11 -54.50 10.31
N SER A 112 3.34 -54.27 9.01
CA SER A 112 3.86 -55.26 8.04
C SER A 112 4.53 -54.54 6.85
N PRO A 113 5.45 -55.16 6.10
CA PRO A 113 6.85 -55.34 6.44
C PRO A 113 7.80 -54.56 5.49
N VAL A 114 9.05 -54.46 5.93
CA VAL A 114 10.19 -53.86 5.22
C VAL A 114 10.49 -54.61 3.92
N VAL A 115 10.62 -53.87 2.81
CA VAL A 115 11.12 -54.38 1.53
C VAL A 115 12.55 -53.88 1.33
N GLU A 116 13.49 -54.83 1.25
CA GLU A 116 14.91 -54.63 0.96
C GLU A 116 15.13 -54.09 -0.46
N LYS A 117 16.04 -53.12 -0.61
CA LYS A 117 16.62 -52.72 -1.90
C LYS A 117 17.85 -53.57 -2.20
N PRO A 118 18.06 -54.04 -3.44
CA PRO A 118 19.29 -54.72 -3.81
C PRO A 118 20.43 -53.72 -4.03
N THR A 119 21.62 -54.20 -3.65
CA THR A 119 22.95 -53.62 -3.82
C THR A 119 23.43 -53.90 -5.25
N GLU A 120 23.95 -52.91 -5.97
CA GLU A 120 24.74 -53.15 -7.19
C GLU A 120 26.14 -52.52 -7.07
N GLU A 121 27.08 -53.25 -7.65
CA GLU A 121 28.53 -53.19 -7.47
C GLU A 121 29.20 -51.98 -8.11
N ILE A 122 30.35 -51.64 -7.54
CA ILE A 122 31.28 -50.62 -7.99
C ILE A 122 32.23 -51.23 -9.02
N THR A 123 32.36 -50.60 -10.19
CA THR A 123 33.54 -50.75 -11.07
C THR A 123 34.12 -49.37 -11.40
N GLU A 124 35.37 -49.15 -10.99
CA GLU A 124 36.19 -47.98 -11.32
C GLU A 124 36.55 -47.94 -12.81
N THR A 125 36.59 -46.73 -13.41
CA THR A 125 37.79 -46.09 -13.98
C THR A 125 37.41 -44.88 -14.84
N GLY A 126 38.17 -43.78 -14.72
CA GLY A 126 38.23 -42.71 -15.72
C GLY A 126 38.20 -41.30 -15.12
N GLU A 127 39.37 -40.67 -15.03
CA GLU A 127 39.56 -39.24 -14.77
C GLU A 127 38.84 -38.38 -15.82
N GLU A 128 37.97 -37.46 -15.40
CA GLU A 128 37.71 -36.22 -16.12
C GLU A 128 37.55 -35.04 -15.14
N THR A 129 38.18 -33.94 -15.52
CA THR A 129 38.23 -32.60 -14.93
C THR A 129 36.90 -32.07 -14.35
N PRO A 130 36.91 -31.24 -13.29
CA PRO A 130 35.69 -30.72 -12.70
C PRO A 130 35.04 -29.70 -13.65
N THR A 131 34.08 -30.15 -14.44
CA THR A 131 33.10 -29.30 -15.10
C THR A 131 32.28 -28.59 -14.04
N GLY A 132 32.09 -27.28 -14.24
CA GLY A 132 31.39 -26.39 -13.33
C GLY A 132 30.08 -26.97 -12.83
N ILE A 133 29.82 -26.75 -11.54
CA ILE A 133 28.51 -26.95 -10.94
C ILE A 133 27.53 -26.13 -11.77
N ALA A 134 26.64 -26.82 -12.47
CA ALA A 134 25.54 -26.20 -13.16
C ALA A 134 24.73 -25.42 -12.12
N LEU A 135 24.69 -24.10 -12.29
CA LEU A 135 23.69 -23.26 -11.63
C LEU A 135 22.32 -23.90 -11.87
N PRO A 136 21.42 -24.02 -10.86
CA PRO A 136 20.02 -24.18 -11.19
C PRO A 136 19.66 -23.02 -12.13
N PRO A 137 18.99 -23.27 -13.26
CA PRO A 137 18.64 -22.20 -14.17
C PRO A 137 17.86 -21.16 -13.38
N SER A 138 18.31 -19.91 -13.44
CA SER A 138 17.40 -18.80 -13.18
C SER A 138 16.22 -19.04 -14.10
N THR A 139 15.06 -19.36 -13.52
CA THR A 139 13.83 -19.48 -14.25
C THR A 139 13.56 -18.09 -14.83
N THR A 140 14.05 -17.87 -16.04
CA THR A 140 13.42 -17.01 -17.03
C THR A 140 12.06 -17.65 -17.24
N GLY A 141 11.15 -17.30 -16.32
CA GLY A 141 10.04 -18.12 -15.88
C GLY A 141 9.03 -18.34 -16.99
N GLN A 142 8.37 -19.49 -16.94
CA GLN A 142 7.17 -19.65 -17.73
C GLN A 142 6.21 -18.49 -17.39
N PRO A 143 5.51 -17.94 -18.37
CA PRO A 143 4.58 -16.86 -18.12
C PRO A 143 3.45 -17.34 -17.21
N CYS A 144 3.03 -16.50 -16.25
CA CYS A 144 1.92 -16.81 -15.36
C CYS A 144 0.66 -17.14 -16.18
N ASN A 145 0.13 -18.34 -16.00
CA ASN A 145 -1.15 -18.73 -16.56
C ASN A 145 -2.24 -17.99 -15.80
N ALA A 146 -3.10 -17.26 -16.49
CA ALA A 146 -4.13 -16.48 -15.82
C ALA A 146 -5.41 -17.28 -15.48
N ALA A 147 -5.52 -18.54 -15.93
CA ALA A 147 -6.53 -19.47 -15.41
C ALA A 147 -6.20 -19.84 -13.95
N ASP A 148 -7.17 -19.66 -13.04
CA ASP A 148 -7.01 -19.87 -11.59
C ASP A 148 -5.74 -19.21 -11.01
N SER A 149 -5.66 -17.89 -11.16
CA SER A 149 -4.47 -17.10 -10.81
C SER A 149 -4.77 -15.91 -9.91
N ALA A 150 -3.76 -15.48 -9.17
CA ALA A 150 -3.78 -14.25 -8.39
C ALA A 150 -2.65 -13.33 -8.82
N TRP A 151 -2.95 -12.04 -8.99
CA TRP A 151 -2.02 -11.00 -9.42
C TRP A 151 -1.93 -9.92 -8.36
N MET A 152 -0.72 -9.57 -7.95
CA MET A 152 -0.45 -8.66 -6.84
C MET A 152 0.53 -7.58 -7.27
N GLY A 153 0.10 -6.33 -7.14
CA GLY A 153 0.85 -5.14 -7.52
C GLY A 153 1.52 -4.50 -6.32
N THR A 154 2.72 -3.96 -6.53
CA THR A 154 3.46 -3.17 -5.52
C THR A 154 3.65 -1.74 -6.02
N PHE A 155 3.94 -0.81 -5.10
CA PHE A 155 4.25 0.58 -5.47
C PHE A 155 5.76 0.82 -5.58
N GLY A 156 6.37 0.25 -6.62
CA GLY A 156 7.77 0.49 -6.97
C GLY A 156 8.61 -0.72 -7.28
N TYR A 157 8.04 -1.93 -7.20
CA TYR A 157 8.74 -3.17 -7.54
C TYR A 157 8.02 -4.01 -8.58
N GLY A 158 6.88 -3.58 -9.11
CA GLY A 158 6.17 -4.29 -10.18
C GLY A 158 5.13 -5.27 -9.65
N VAL A 159 4.97 -6.39 -10.35
CA VAL A 159 3.83 -7.32 -10.20
C VAL A 159 4.31 -8.74 -9.91
N SER A 160 3.74 -9.35 -8.88
CA SER A 160 3.87 -10.78 -8.59
C SER A 160 2.60 -11.50 -9.03
N CYS A 161 2.73 -12.72 -9.54
CA CYS A 161 1.62 -13.56 -9.96
C CYS A 161 1.78 -14.95 -9.37
N LEU A 162 0.69 -15.55 -8.88
CA LEU A 162 0.64 -16.92 -8.39
C LEU A 162 -0.35 -17.70 -9.24
N ASP A 163 0.12 -18.80 -9.83
CA ASP A 163 -0.71 -19.78 -10.54
C ASP A 163 -0.37 -21.22 -10.07
N GLU A 164 -0.97 -22.21 -10.72
CA GLU A 164 -0.74 -23.64 -10.43
C GLU A 164 0.71 -24.11 -10.62
N THR A 165 1.55 -23.34 -11.33
CA THR A 165 2.98 -23.63 -11.52
C THR A 165 3.87 -22.93 -10.49
N GLY A 166 3.32 -21.99 -9.72
CA GLY A 166 3.98 -21.28 -8.63
C GLY A 166 4.02 -19.77 -8.83
N TRP A 167 5.01 -19.14 -8.21
CA TRP A 167 5.18 -17.70 -8.22
C TRP A 167 5.97 -17.21 -9.43
N HIS A 168 5.52 -16.10 -10.00
CA HIS A 168 6.12 -15.41 -11.14
C HIS A 168 6.22 -13.92 -10.83
N THR A 169 7.24 -13.25 -11.37
CA THR A 169 7.46 -11.83 -11.12
C THR A 169 7.72 -11.05 -12.40
N PHE A 170 7.24 -9.81 -12.44
CA PHE A 170 7.37 -8.90 -13.57
C PHE A 170 7.76 -7.51 -13.06
N GLU A 171 8.97 -7.07 -13.39
CA GLU A 171 9.53 -5.77 -13.00
C GLU A 171 9.86 -4.94 -14.25
N LYS A 172 10.01 -3.63 -14.10
CA LYS A 172 10.46 -2.72 -15.14
C LYS A 172 11.90 -3.06 -15.50
N GLY A 173 12.11 -3.44 -16.75
CA GLY A 173 13.43 -3.78 -17.29
C GLY A 173 13.73 -5.27 -17.33
N SER A 174 13.07 -6.09 -16.50
CA SER A 174 13.03 -7.56 -16.68
C SER A 174 11.84 -8.00 -17.53
N SER A 175 10.82 -7.15 -17.64
CA SER A 175 9.60 -7.38 -18.42
C SER A 175 9.22 -6.16 -19.28
N THR A 176 8.13 -6.32 -20.02
CA THR A 176 7.45 -5.28 -20.82
C THR A 176 6.55 -4.35 -19.99
N LEU A 177 6.49 -4.55 -18.66
CA LEU A 177 5.82 -3.65 -17.74
C LEU A 177 6.41 -2.23 -17.84
N ALA A 178 5.55 -1.24 -18.08
CA ALA A 178 6.02 0.12 -18.35
C ALA A 178 6.40 0.90 -17.08
N SER A 179 5.84 0.53 -15.93
CA SER A 179 6.14 1.13 -14.63
C SER A 179 5.92 0.13 -13.50
N ASP A 180 6.81 0.14 -12.51
CA ASP A 180 6.70 -0.68 -11.30
C ASP A 180 5.77 -0.10 -10.23
N GLN A 181 5.21 1.06 -10.50
CA GLN A 181 4.33 1.80 -9.59
C GLN A 181 2.89 1.40 -9.90
N ILE A 182 2.50 0.23 -9.41
CA ILE A 182 1.19 -0.36 -9.66
C ILE A 182 0.16 0.31 -8.75
N LYS A 183 -1.02 0.57 -9.32
CA LYS A 183 -2.12 1.26 -8.63
C LYS A 183 -3.36 0.38 -8.49
N ASP A 184 -3.63 -0.42 -9.50
CA ASP A 184 -4.80 -1.30 -9.55
C ASP A 184 -4.53 -2.45 -10.53
N ILE A 185 -5.21 -3.58 -10.34
CA ILE A 185 -5.18 -4.73 -11.23
C ILE A 185 -6.61 -5.27 -11.32
N PHE A 186 -7.06 -5.58 -12.54
CA PHE A 186 -8.36 -6.21 -12.74
C PHE A 186 -8.31 -7.21 -13.90
N ILE A 187 -9.11 -8.26 -13.82
CA ILE A 187 -9.07 -9.40 -14.75
C ILE A 187 -10.42 -9.55 -15.43
N CYS A 188 -10.45 -9.42 -16.76
CA CYS A 188 -11.69 -9.56 -17.54
C CYS A 188 -11.93 -10.98 -18.04
N SER A 189 -10.85 -11.75 -18.15
CA SER A 189 -10.85 -13.15 -18.56
C SER A 189 -9.45 -13.73 -18.34
N GLU A 190 -9.31 -15.05 -18.43
CA GLU A 190 -8.01 -15.75 -18.36
C GLU A 190 -6.92 -15.21 -19.31
N ASP A 191 -7.28 -14.50 -20.38
CA ASP A 191 -6.31 -13.90 -21.33
C ASP A 191 -6.23 -12.37 -21.24
N LYS A 192 -6.93 -11.74 -20.29
CA LYS A 192 -7.04 -10.28 -20.20
C LYS A 192 -6.90 -9.81 -18.76
N VAL A 193 -5.65 -9.71 -18.34
CA VAL A 193 -5.23 -9.06 -17.10
C VAL A 193 -4.82 -7.62 -17.43
N TRP A 194 -5.48 -6.66 -16.80
CA TRP A 194 -5.14 -5.26 -16.91
C TRP A 194 -4.41 -4.81 -15.66
N ILE A 195 -3.28 -4.16 -15.86
CA ILE A 195 -2.40 -3.67 -14.82
C ILE A 195 -2.33 -2.16 -14.94
N VAL A 196 -2.90 -1.47 -13.98
CA VAL A 196 -2.90 -0.02 -13.88
C VAL A 196 -1.63 0.43 -13.18
N HIS A 197 -0.91 1.37 -13.78
CA HIS A 197 0.33 1.89 -13.23
C HIS A 197 0.48 3.40 -13.47
N SER A 198 1.46 4.03 -12.82
CA SER A 198 1.64 5.50 -12.83
C SER A 198 1.86 6.17 -14.21
N LEU A 199 2.03 5.38 -15.27
CA LEU A 199 2.26 5.87 -16.65
C LEU A 199 1.14 5.47 -17.63
N GLY A 200 0.16 4.69 -17.18
CA GLY A 200 -0.93 4.18 -17.99
C GLY A 200 -1.34 2.76 -17.60
N LEU A 201 -1.50 1.89 -18.60
CA LEU A 201 -2.02 0.54 -18.45
C LEU A 201 -1.15 -0.46 -19.21
N ASN A 202 -1.05 -1.67 -18.67
CA ASN A 202 -0.57 -2.83 -19.38
C ASN A 202 -1.69 -3.88 -19.50
N LEU A 203 -1.92 -4.40 -20.71
CA LEU A 203 -2.78 -5.57 -20.96
C LEU A 203 -1.89 -6.79 -21.17
N THR A 204 -2.14 -7.87 -20.42
CA THR A 204 -1.36 -9.11 -20.51
C THR A 204 -2.20 -10.37 -20.35
N ASN A 205 -1.70 -11.48 -20.87
CA ASN A 205 -2.12 -12.85 -20.55
C ASN A 205 -1.00 -13.62 -19.82
N GLY A 206 -0.11 -12.89 -19.16
CA GLY A 206 1.15 -13.38 -18.60
C GLY A 206 2.27 -13.60 -19.60
N ARG A 207 1.96 -13.83 -20.89
CA ARG A 207 2.96 -14.08 -21.94
C ARG A 207 3.27 -12.85 -22.78
N THR A 208 2.22 -12.23 -23.27
CA THR A 208 2.28 -11.10 -24.21
C THR A 208 1.73 -9.86 -23.54
N TRP A 209 2.35 -8.73 -23.80
CA TRP A 209 2.04 -7.49 -23.12
C TRP A 209 1.82 -6.37 -24.14
N ASN A 210 0.75 -5.62 -23.94
CA ASN A 210 0.48 -4.39 -24.67
C ASN A 210 0.48 -3.23 -23.68
N THR A 211 1.04 -2.10 -24.06
CA THR A 211 1.11 -0.90 -23.21
C THR A 211 0.24 0.19 -23.80
N TYR A 212 -0.66 0.73 -23.00
CA TYR A 212 -1.44 1.93 -23.29
C TYR A 212 -0.93 3.05 -22.39
N ARG A 213 -0.49 4.15 -22.98
CA ARG A 213 0.02 5.30 -22.24
C ARG A 213 -1.14 6.20 -21.86
N GLY A 214 -0.98 6.99 -20.79
CA GLY A 214 -1.99 7.99 -20.40
C GLY A 214 -2.51 8.79 -21.60
N SER A 215 -1.61 9.27 -22.47
CA SER A 215 -1.94 10.03 -23.69
C SER A 215 -2.95 9.37 -24.64
N ASP A 216 -3.16 8.06 -24.55
CA ASP A 216 -4.07 7.32 -25.41
C ASP A 216 -5.55 7.47 -24.95
N PHE A 217 -5.79 7.77 -23.67
CA PHE A 217 -7.11 7.76 -23.05
C PHE A 217 -7.36 8.89 -22.03
N GLY A 218 -6.41 9.80 -21.82
CA GLY A 218 -6.58 10.97 -20.94
C GLY A 218 -5.29 11.69 -20.58
N ILE A 219 -5.38 12.84 -19.91
CA ILE A 219 -4.19 13.46 -19.28
C ILE A 219 -4.31 13.20 -17.79
N GLY A 220 -3.47 12.33 -17.24
CA GLY A 220 -3.49 12.05 -15.81
C GLY A 220 -2.94 10.68 -15.47
N SER A 221 -2.77 10.42 -14.18
CA SER A 221 -2.56 9.06 -13.70
C SER A 221 -3.90 8.35 -13.70
N VAL A 222 -3.94 7.14 -14.25
CA VAL A 222 -5.05 6.21 -13.97
C VAL A 222 -4.99 5.83 -12.50
N GLU A 223 -6.16 5.69 -11.88
CA GLU A 223 -6.32 5.31 -10.48
C GLU A 223 -6.94 3.90 -10.38
N ALA A 224 -7.96 3.59 -11.16
CA ALA A 224 -8.65 2.30 -11.14
C ALA A 224 -9.23 1.93 -12.51
N GLY A 225 -9.59 0.66 -12.70
CA GLY A 225 -10.33 0.21 -13.88
C GLY A 225 -11.21 -1.01 -13.62
N VAL A 226 -12.12 -1.25 -14.56
CA VAL A 226 -13.07 -2.37 -14.47
C VAL A 226 -13.45 -2.87 -15.86
N CYS A 227 -13.80 -4.14 -15.96
CA CYS A 227 -14.30 -4.75 -17.18
C CYS A 227 -15.75 -4.34 -17.42
N ASP A 228 -16.10 -4.01 -18.67
CA ASP A 228 -17.46 -3.58 -19.01
C ASP A 228 -18.46 -4.73 -19.25
N GLY A 229 -18.02 -5.98 -19.11
CA GLY A 229 -18.83 -7.18 -19.36
C GLY A 229 -19.08 -7.52 -20.85
N SER A 230 -18.72 -6.63 -21.78
CA SER A 230 -18.89 -6.78 -23.23
C SER A 230 -17.57 -6.99 -24.00
N GLY A 231 -16.45 -6.95 -23.29
CA GLY A 231 -15.10 -7.20 -23.81
C GLY A 231 -14.20 -5.97 -23.86
N GLY A 232 -14.72 -4.82 -23.47
CA GLY A 232 -14.03 -3.57 -23.24
C GLY A 232 -13.77 -3.30 -21.75
N ILE A 233 -13.31 -2.09 -21.44
CA ILE A 233 -12.98 -1.67 -20.08
C ILE A 233 -13.34 -0.20 -19.83
N TRP A 234 -13.64 0.13 -18.58
CA TRP A 234 -13.68 1.50 -18.08
C TRP A 234 -12.46 1.77 -17.21
N VAL A 235 -11.92 2.98 -17.30
CA VAL A 235 -10.82 3.44 -16.45
C VAL A 235 -11.11 4.81 -15.85
N ALA A 236 -10.81 4.96 -14.56
CA ALA A 236 -10.84 6.21 -13.83
C ALA A 236 -9.43 6.82 -13.80
N TYR A 237 -9.30 8.11 -14.11
CA TYR A 237 -8.01 8.79 -14.07
C TYR A 237 -8.13 10.22 -13.51
N TYR A 238 -6.97 10.83 -13.24
CA TYR A 238 -6.90 12.22 -12.80
C TYR A 238 -7.49 13.15 -13.87
N GLY A 239 -8.72 13.64 -13.65
CA GLY A 239 -9.41 14.54 -14.56
C GLY A 239 -10.48 13.91 -15.45
N GLY A 240 -10.86 12.64 -15.26
CA GLY A 240 -12.01 12.07 -15.95
C GLY A 240 -12.07 10.54 -15.96
N VAL A 241 -12.82 10.01 -16.91
CA VAL A 241 -12.96 8.58 -17.16
C VAL A 241 -12.83 8.29 -18.65
N ALA A 242 -12.43 7.07 -18.99
CA ALA A 242 -12.41 6.62 -20.38
C ALA A 242 -12.97 5.21 -20.51
N HIS A 243 -13.67 4.97 -21.62
CA HIS A 243 -14.13 3.65 -22.04
C HIS A 243 -13.31 3.18 -23.23
N PHE A 244 -12.85 1.93 -23.19
CA PHE A 244 -12.20 1.26 -24.31
C PHE A 244 -13.14 0.20 -24.85
N ASP A 245 -13.62 0.37 -26.08
CA ASP A 245 -14.57 -0.55 -26.73
C ASP A 245 -13.90 -1.80 -27.34
N GLY A 246 -12.60 -1.99 -27.11
CA GLY A 246 -11.77 -3.01 -27.74
C GLY A 246 -10.98 -2.51 -28.96
N ALA A 247 -11.29 -1.32 -29.48
CA ALA A 247 -10.60 -0.69 -30.60
C ALA A 247 -10.25 0.77 -30.35
N ASN A 248 -11.16 1.54 -29.74
CA ASN A 248 -11.08 2.98 -29.55
C ASN A 248 -11.30 3.36 -28.10
N TRP A 249 -10.68 4.48 -27.72
CA TRP A 249 -10.92 5.14 -26.44
C TRP A 249 -11.93 6.27 -26.61
N ILE A 250 -12.94 6.27 -25.75
CA ILE A 250 -13.93 7.34 -25.61
C ILE A 250 -13.69 7.97 -24.24
N THR A 251 -13.41 9.28 -24.21
CA THR A 251 -13.03 9.99 -22.97
C THR A 251 -14.11 10.95 -22.52
N TYR A 252 -14.28 11.04 -21.21
CA TYR A 252 -15.23 11.92 -20.55
C TYR A 252 -14.48 12.72 -19.48
N ASP A 253 -14.42 14.04 -19.67
CA ASP A 253 -13.78 14.97 -18.72
C ASP A 253 -14.52 14.97 -17.37
N ALA A 254 -13.80 15.17 -16.27
CA ALA A 254 -14.35 15.28 -14.90
C ALA A 254 -15.44 16.36 -14.75
N THR A 255 -15.45 17.39 -15.60
CA THR A 255 -16.57 18.35 -15.68
C THR A 255 -17.89 17.71 -16.10
N ASN A 256 -17.86 16.56 -16.77
CA ASN A 256 -19.02 15.73 -17.05
C ASN A 256 -19.36 14.76 -15.89
N LEU A 257 -18.63 14.81 -14.77
CA LEU A 257 -18.78 13.91 -13.62
C LEU A 257 -19.24 14.64 -12.33
N GLY A 258 -19.53 15.95 -12.40
CA GLY A 258 -19.92 16.78 -11.24
C GLY A 258 -20.12 18.27 -11.56
N THR A 259 -20.35 19.10 -10.54
CA THR A 259 -20.72 20.54 -10.63
C THR A 259 -19.71 21.51 -11.26
N GLY A 260 -18.60 21.01 -11.80
CA GLY A 260 -17.65 21.81 -12.59
C GLY A 260 -16.83 22.83 -11.78
N GLN A 261 -16.72 22.68 -10.46
CA GLN A 261 -16.03 23.65 -9.59
C GLN A 261 -14.56 23.34 -9.33
N TYR A 262 -14.08 22.10 -9.43
CA TYR A 262 -12.67 21.74 -9.26
C TYR A 262 -12.31 20.49 -10.11
N VAL A 263 -11.03 20.33 -10.45
CA VAL A 263 -10.53 19.13 -11.14
C VAL A 263 -10.73 17.93 -10.20
N GLU A 264 -11.70 17.07 -10.50
CA GLU A 264 -12.00 15.91 -9.68
C GLU A 264 -11.05 14.76 -10.04
N SER A 265 -10.41 14.19 -9.02
CA SER A 265 -9.76 12.89 -9.15
C SER A 265 -10.87 11.85 -9.05
N VAL A 266 -11.16 11.17 -10.16
CA VAL A 266 -11.98 9.96 -10.13
C VAL A 266 -11.13 8.88 -9.47
N LYS A 267 -11.66 8.27 -8.42
CA LYS A 267 -10.90 7.39 -7.53
C LYS A 267 -11.07 5.93 -7.85
N ASP A 268 -12.30 5.54 -8.17
CA ASP A 268 -12.68 4.15 -8.36
C ASP A 268 -13.87 4.05 -9.31
N VAL A 269 -14.06 2.86 -9.87
CA VAL A 269 -15.09 2.55 -10.86
C VAL A 269 -15.64 1.14 -10.65
N ALA A 270 -16.96 0.99 -10.76
CA ALA A 270 -17.64 -0.29 -10.72
C ALA A 270 -18.71 -0.39 -11.81
N VAL A 271 -18.98 -1.60 -12.29
CA VAL A 271 -20.06 -1.88 -13.23
C VAL A 271 -21.23 -2.51 -12.48
N GLY A 272 -22.41 -1.96 -12.68
CA GLY A 272 -23.65 -2.47 -12.12
C GLY A 272 -24.25 -3.62 -12.94
N ILE A 273 -25.29 -4.23 -12.37
CA ILE A 273 -25.87 -5.46 -12.91
C ILE A 273 -26.62 -5.25 -14.23
N GLU A 274 -27.03 -4.02 -14.55
CA GLU A 274 -27.69 -3.67 -15.81
C GLU A 274 -26.70 -3.14 -16.85
N GLY A 275 -25.41 -3.11 -16.51
CA GLY A 275 -24.32 -2.60 -17.36
C GLY A 275 -24.07 -1.11 -17.20
N GLU A 276 -24.82 -0.43 -16.33
CA GLU A 276 -24.53 0.95 -15.96
C GLU A 276 -23.21 1.02 -15.18
N VAL A 277 -22.47 2.10 -15.34
CA VAL A 277 -21.15 2.26 -14.73
C VAL A 277 -21.19 3.36 -13.67
N TRP A 278 -20.62 3.05 -12.51
CA TRP A 278 -20.57 3.90 -11.34
C TRP A 278 -19.14 4.37 -11.07
N PHE A 279 -19.00 5.65 -10.76
CA PHE A 279 -17.73 6.28 -10.47
C PHE A 279 -17.82 7.06 -9.16
N VAL A 280 -16.75 7.04 -8.39
CA VAL A 280 -16.60 7.90 -7.22
C VAL A 280 -15.51 8.93 -7.45
N THR A 281 -15.79 10.16 -7.01
CA THR A 281 -14.84 11.25 -7.04
C THR A 281 -14.59 11.76 -5.62
N SER A 282 -13.70 12.74 -5.47
CA SER A 282 -13.46 13.40 -4.19
C SER A 282 -14.69 14.10 -3.58
N ASN A 283 -15.81 14.24 -4.31
CA ASN A 283 -16.98 15.00 -3.85
C ASN A 283 -18.32 14.54 -4.42
N SER A 284 -18.33 13.61 -5.38
CA SER A 284 -19.55 13.11 -6.00
C SER A 284 -19.50 11.59 -6.22
N VAL A 285 -20.69 11.03 -6.45
CA VAL A 285 -20.87 9.72 -7.09
C VAL A 285 -21.57 9.99 -8.43
N ALA A 286 -21.04 9.46 -9.52
CA ALA A 286 -21.61 9.58 -10.86
C ALA A 286 -21.99 8.20 -11.39
N THR A 287 -23.09 8.13 -12.14
CA THR A 287 -23.47 6.92 -12.89
C THR A 287 -23.82 7.26 -14.33
N PHE A 288 -23.54 6.32 -15.24
CA PHE A 288 -23.82 6.42 -16.66
C PHE A 288 -24.47 5.14 -17.17
N ASP A 289 -25.65 5.27 -17.78
CA ASP A 289 -26.44 4.16 -18.33
C ASP A 289 -26.14 3.85 -19.82
N GLY A 290 -25.17 4.57 -20.41
CA GLY A 290 -24.85 4.51 -21.84
C GLY A 290 -25.37 5.71 -22.64
N ASP A 291 -26.37 6.43 -22.12
CA ASP A 291 -26.98 7.60 -22.76
C ASP A 291 -26.95 8.84 -21.87
N VAL A 292 -27.21 8.70 -20.57
CA VAL A 292 -27.44 9.79 -19.61
C VAL A 292 -26.53 9.63 -18.40
N TRP A 293 -25.89 10.73 -18.03
CA TRP A 293 -25.15 10.85 -16.78
C TRP A 293 -26.07 11.32 -15.65
N THR A 294 -25.99 10.65 -14.50
CA THR A 294 -26.65 11.06 -13.26
C THR A 294 -25.60 11.26 -12.16
N PHE A 295 -25.75 12.33 -11.38
CA PHE A 295 -24.79 12.72 -10.35
C PHE A 295 -25.44 12.81 -8.98
N TYR A 296 -24.69 12.42 -7.96
CA TYR A 296 -25.04 12.57 -6.56
C TYR A 296 -23.92 13.33 -5.85
N GLU A 297 -24.27 14.45 -5.24
CA GLU A 297 -23.36 15.41 -4.61
C GLU A 297 -24.09 16.17 -3.49
N THR A 298 -23.42 17.17 -2.90
CA THR A 298 -24.05 18.03 -1.89
C THR A 298 -25.27 18.76 -2.44
N GLY A 299 -26.41 18.57 -1.79
CA GLY A 299 -27.70 19.13 -2.21
C GLY A 299 -28.46 18.26 -3.21
N ASN A 300 -27.85 17.17 -3.71
CA ASN A 300 -28.47 16.20 -4.60
C ASN A 300 -28.02 14.78 -4.25
N GLY A 301 -28.74 14.11 -3.36
CA GLY A 301 -28.37 12.79 -2.83
C GLY A 301 -27.60 12.85 -1.51
N PHE A 302 -26.69 13.81 -1.33
CA PHE A 302 -25.92 13.98 -0.09
C PHE A 302 -26.19 15.31 0.62
N ALA A 303 -26.17 15.29 1.95
CA ALA A 303 -26.45 16.48 2.77
C ALA A 303 -25.25 17.44 2.93
N LYS A 304 -24.03 16.97 2.62
CA LYS A 304 -22.76 17.70 2.73
C LYS A 304 -21.71 17.03 1.84
N ASP A 305 -20.55 17.67 1.71
CA ASP A 305 -19.45 17.12 0.90
C ASP A 305 -18.86 15.88 1.58
N TYR A 306 -18.63 14.85 0.77
CA TYR A 306 -17.99 13.60 1.17
C TYR A 306 -16.84 13.27 0.21
N TYR A 307 -15.72 12.83 0.76
CA TYR A 307 -14.57 12.36 -0.03
C TYR A 307 -14.69 10.87 -0.23
N PHE A 308 -15.20 10.46 -1.40
CA PHE A 308 -15.33 9.06 -1.75
C PHE A 308 -14.00 8.51 -2.27
N SER A 309 -13.74 7.26 -1.96
CA SER A 309 -12.48 6.57 -2.29
C SER A 309 -12.69 5.25 -3.00
N SER A 310 -13.82 4.58 -2.78
CA SER A 310 -14.12 3.29 -3.41
C SER A 310 -15.60 3.13 -3.73
N VAL A 311 -15.91 2.35 -4.75
CA VAL A 311 -17.28 1.99 -5.15
C VAL A 311 -17.38 0.49 -5.44
N ALA A 312 -18.46 -0.14 -4.98
CA ALA A 312 -18.76 -1.55 -5.25
C ALA A 312 -20.25 -1.73 -5.54
N VAL A 313 -20.61 -2.74 -6.33
CA VAL A 313 -22.01 -3.10 -6.57
C VAL A 313 -22.25 -4.53 -6.07
N ASP A 314 -23.32 -4.72 -5.31
CA ASP A 314 -23.68 -6.05 -4.79
C ASP A 314 -24.52 -6.88 -5.75
N HIS A 315 -24.68 -8.17 -5.42
CA HIS A 315 -25.45 -9.12 -6.24
C HIS A 315 -26.93 -8.76 -6.38
N GLN A 316 -27.44 -7.81 -5.60
CA GLN A 316 -28.81 -7.29 -5.67
C GLN A 316 -28.89 -5.98 -6.46
N GLY A 317 -27.78 -5.48 -6.98
CA GLY A 317 -27.69 -4.21 -7.71
C GLY A 317 -27.62 -2.98 -6.82
N LYS A 318 -27.40 -3.12 -5.50
CA LYS A 318 -27.18 -1.95 -4.64
C LYS A 318 -25.75 -1.47 -4.79
N VAL A 319 -25.58 -0.16 -4.75
CA VAL A 319 -24.28 0.49 -4.93
C VAL A 319 -23.77 0.94 -3.58
N TRP A 320 -22.54 0.57 -3.26
CA TRP A 320 -21.84 0.93 -2.04
C TRP A 320 -20.75 1.94 -2.38
N ALA A 321 -20.74 3.09 -1.73
CA ALA A 321 -19.74 4.14 -1.91
C ALA A 321 -19.02 4.42 -0.58
N GLY A 322 -17.74 4.11 -0.54
CA GLY A 322 -16.88 4.28 0.62
C GLY A 322 -16.40 5.72 0.73
N HIS A 323 -16.50 6.30 1.92
CA HIS A 323 -16.01 7.65 2.20
C HIS A 323 -15.39 7.69 3.59
N GLY A 324 -14.20 8.27 3.76
CA GLY A 324 -13.59 8.46 5.08
C GLY A 324 -13.82 7.25 6.02
N SER A 325 -14.47 7.44 7.17
CA SER A 325 -14.79 6.34 8.11
C SER A 325 -16.23 5.82 7.99
N GLY A 326 -16.80 5.70 6.78
CA GLY A 326 -18.17 5.26 6.57
C GLY A 326 -18.43 4.75 5.15
N VAL A 327 -19.61 4.15 4.95
CA VAL A 327 -20.08 3.72 3.64
C VAL A 327 -21.50 4.22 3.42
N TRP A 328 -21.79 4.66 2.21
CA TRP A 328 -23.13 4.96 1.74
C TRP A 328 -23.63 3.80 0.88
N MET A 329 -24.91 3.48 0.97
CA MET A 329 -25.55 2.46 0.14
C MET A 329 -26.70 3.09 -0.64
N PHE A 330 -26.75 2.88 -1.95
CA PHE A 330 -27.84 3.28 -2.82
C PHE A 330 -28.79 2.11 -3.04
N ASP A 331 -30.06 2.28 -2.68
CA ASP A 331 -31.10 1.23 -2.83
C ASP A 331 -31.85 1.27 -4.17
N GLY A 332 -31.35 2.05 -5.13
CA GLY A 332 -32.03 2.37 -6.39
C GLY A 332 -32.84 3.68 -6.34
N ASN A 333 -33.12 4.21 -5.14
CA ASN A 333 -33.86 5.46 -4.98
C ASN A 333 -33.15 6.47 -4.06
N ASN A 334 -32.58 5.99 -2.95
CA ASN A 334 -32.00 6.83 -1.90
C ASN A 334 -30.62 6.33 -1.50
N TRP A 335 -29.77 7.30 -1.13
CA TRP A 335 -28.53 7.04 -0.43
C TRP A 335 -28.81 6.91 1.08
N LEU A 336 -28.47 5.76 1.64
CA LEU A 336 -28.56 5.46 3.07
C LEU A 336 -27.16 5.45 3.67
N ASN A 337 -26.97 6.22 4.75
CA ASN A 337 -25.71 6.24 5.48
C ASN A 337 -25.62 5.00 6.37
N HIS A 338 -24.58 4.20 6.16
CA HIS A 338 -24.20 3.14 7.07
C HIS A 338 -22.96 3.63 7.84
N GLU A 339 -23.20 4.24 9.01
CA GLU A 339 -22.11 4.78 9.82
C GLU A 339 -21.11 3.69 10.19
N GLY A 340 -19.87 3.87 9.74
CA GLY A 340 -18.78 2.93 9.92
C GLY A 340 -17.89 3.32 11.09
N ARG A 341 -18.41 3.47 12.32
CA ARG A 341 -17.52 3.66 13.50
C ARG A 341 -16.44 2.56 13.62
N HIS A 342 -16.70 1.41 13.01
CA HIS A 342 -15.81 0.26 12.86
C HIS A 342 -14.76 0.43 11.77
N LEU A 343 -14.97 1.36 10.85
CA LEU A 343 -14.10 1.71 9.73
C LEU A 343 -13.18 2.88 10.08
N SER A 344 -12.10 3.00 9.32
CA SER A 344 -11.17 4.13 9.34
C SER A 344 -10.66 4.35 7.94
N GLN A 345 -11.03 5.44 7.27
CA GLN A 345 -10.58 5.70 5.88
C GLN A 345 -10.69 4.46 4.97
N VAL A 346 -11.88 4.26 4.39
CA VAL A 346 -12.14 3.18 3.44
C VAL A 346 -11.15 3.29 2.27
N GLU A 347 -10.43 2.22 2.00
CA GLU A 347 -9.48 2.13 0.87
C GLU A 347 -10.07 1.29 -0.28
N SER A 348 -10.75 0.19 0.05
CA SER A 348 -11.34 -0.72 -0.95
C SER A 348 -12.58 -1.44 -0.41
N MET A 349 -13.40 -1.92 -1.33
CA MET A 349 -14.61 -2.69 -1.02
C MET A 349 -14.80 -3.83 -2.02
N VAL A 350 -15.27 -4.98 -1.55
CA VAL A 350 -15.67 -6.11 -2.39
C VAL A 350 -16.88 -6.82 -1.81
N ILE A 351 -17.65 -7.50 -2.64
CA ILE A 351 -18.80 -8.30 -2.24
C ILE A 351 -18.43 -9.77 -2.40
N ASP A 352 -18.54 -10.55 -1.32
CA ASP A 352 -18.25 -11.98 -1.37
C ASP A 352 -19.40 -12.80 -2.00
N GLY A 353 -19.19 -14.10 -2.19
CA GLY A 353 -20.16 -15.02 -2.76
C GLY A 353 -21.43 -15.20 -1.91
N ASN A 354 -21.38 -14.86 -0.62
CA ASN A 354 -22.54 -14.85 0.29
C ASN A 354 -23.30 -13.51 0.25
N GLY A 355 -22.76 -12.51 -0.44
CA GLY A 355 -23.33 -11.16 -0.53
C GLY A 355 -22.95 -10.26 0.65
N PHE A 356 -21.91 -10.61 1.41
CA PHE A 356 -21.39 -9.74 2.46
C PHE A 356 -20.44 -8.70 1.88
N LEU A 357 -20.51 -7.49 2.42
CA LEU A 357 -19.62 -6.41 2.04
C LEU A 357 -18.36 -6.48 2.89
N TRP A 358 -17.22 -6.65 2.25
CA TRP A 358 -15.89 -6.55 2.86
C TRP A 358 -15.30 -5.17 2.56
N VAL A 359 -14.74 -4.53 3.58
CA VAL A 359 -14.20 -3.18 3.52
C VAL A 359 -12.78 -3.16 4.07
N GLY A 360 -11.82 -2.83 3.20
CA GLY A 360 -10.43 -2.58 3.55
C GLY A 360 -10.27 -1.16 4.08
N THR A 361 -9.46 -0.99 5.13
CA THR A 361 -9.32 0.29 5.83
C THR A 361 -7.85 0.67 6.02
N TYR A 362 -7.59 1.96 6.19
CA TYR A 362 -6.22 2.48 6.38
C TYR A 362 -5.57 2.01 7.70
N SER A 363 -6.33 1.83 8.79
CA SER A 363 -5.74 1.56 10.11
C SER A 363 -6.53 0.67 11.06
N LYS A 364 -7.68 0.13 10.65
CA LYS A 364 -8.49 -0.77 11.48
C LYS A 364 -8.56 -2.20 10.95
N GLY A 365 -7.79 -2.52 9.92
CA GLY A 365 -7.79 -3.82 9.25
C GLY A 365 -8.92 -3.93 8.23
N VAL A 366 -9.61 -5.06 8.23
CA VAL A 366 -10.72 -5.35 7.32
C VAL A 366 -12.02 -5.53 8.10
N SER A 367 -13.12 -4.98 7.61
CA SER A 367 -14.44 -5.14 8.22
C SER A 367 -15.44 -5.74 7.26
N MET A 368 -16.17 -6.76 7.71
CA MET A 368 -17.25 -7.41 6.98
C MET A 368 -18.60 -6.93 7.51
N TYR A 369 -19.54 -6.61 6.62
CA TYR A 369 -20.93 -6.33 6.92
C TYR A 369 -21.83 -7.43 6.35
N ASP A 370 -22.53 -8.15 7.24
CA ASP A 370 -23.37 -9.30 6.90
C ASP A 370 -24.83 -8.93 6.58
N GLY A 371 -25.15 -7.63 6.53
CA GLY A 371 -26.52 -7.13 6.40
C GLY A 371 -27.23 -6.86 7.74
N GLN A 372 -26.68 -7.31 8.87
CA GLN A 372 -27.18 -7.08 10.22
C GLN A 372 -26.19 -6.28 11.08
N GLY A 373 -24.89 -6.54 10.93
CA GLY A 373 -23.85 -5.95 11.75
C GLY A 373 -22.46 -6.04 11.12
N TRP A 374 -21.49 -5.44 11.81
CA TRP A 374 -20.10 -5.39 11.39
C TRP A 374 -19.24 -6.34 12.23
N VAL A 375 -18.34 -7.06 11.56
CA VAL A 375 -17.25 -7.83 12.18
C VAL A 375 -15.94 -7.26 11.67
N THR A 376 -15.00 -6.93 12.56
CA THR A 376 -13.71 -6.33 12.20
C THR A 376 -12.57 -7.28 12.58
N TYR A 377 -11.70 -7.55 11.60
CA TYR A 377 -10.47 -8.31 11.75
C TYR A 377 -9.27 -7.37 11.64
N ASN A 378 -8.36 -7.44 12.62
CA ASN A 378 -7.16 -6.63 12.73
C ASN A 378 -5.99 -7.47 13.26
N ARG A 379 -4.77 -6.93 13.29
CA ARG A 379 -3.57 -7.66 13.77
C ARG A 379 -3.71 -8.19 15.20
N GLU A 380 -4.48 -7.52 16.05
CA GLU A 380 -4.61 -7.87 17.47
C GLU A 380 -5.57 -9.04 17.70
N ASN A 381 -6.56 -9.23 16.80
CA ASN A 381 -7.65 -10.19 16.99
C ASN A 381 -7.72 -11.28 15.90
N SER A 382 -6.83 -11.26 14.93
CA SER A 382 -6.85 -12.16 13.77
C SER A 382 -5.44 -12.48 13.26
N GLY A 383 -5.35 -13.24 12.17
CA GLY A 383 -4.08 -13.50 11.47
C GLY A 383 -3.67 -12.43 10.47
N LEU A 384 -4.38 -11.29 10.39
CA LEU A 384 -4.08 -10.21 9.45
C LEU A 384 -2.65 -9.67 9.67
N SER A 385 -1.90 -9.52 8.58
CA SER A 385 -0.50 -9.08 8.60
C SER A 385 -0.38 -7.58 8.92
N SER A 386 -1.25 -6.74 8.37
CA SER A 386 -1.28 -5.30 8.63
C SER A 386 -2.71 -4.76 8.76
N ASN A 387 -2.89 -3.75 9.62
CA ASN A 387 -4.16 -3.04 9.75
C ASN A 387 -4.44 -2.07 8.59
N HIS A 388 -3.47 -1.87 7.70
CA HIS A 388 -3.61 -1.08 6.49
C HIS A 388 -3.88 -2.01 5.30
N VAL A 389 -5.15 -2.13 4.96
CA VAL A 389 -5.66 -3.00 3.88
C VAL A 389 -6.01 -2.11 2.69
N ARG A 390 -5.23 -2.21 1.61
CA ARG A 390 -5.31 -1.32 0.45
C ARG A 390 -6.29 -1.81 -0.60
N ALA A 391 -6.22 -3.09 -0.95
CA ALA A 391 -7.09 -3.70 -1.96
C ALA A 391 -7.65 -5.04 -1.50
N LEU A 392 -8.81 -5.38 -2.04
CA LEU A 392 -9.53 -6.62 -1.76
C LEU A 392 -9.94 -7.29 -3.06
N ALA A 393 -9.90 -8.62 -3.09
CA ALA A 393 -10.47 -9.43 -4.16
C ALA A 393 -11.13 -10.68 -3.57
N VAL A 394 -12.08 -11.26 -4.31
CA VAL A 394 -12.73 -12.53 -3.95
C VAL A 394 -12.54 -13.50 -5.09
N ASP A 395 -12.17 -14.73 -4.78
CA ASP A 395 -12.03 -15.79 -5.77
C ASP A 395 -13.24 -16.72 -5.82
N GLY A 396 -13.27 -17.62 -6.79
CA GLY A 396 -14.37 -18.58 -7.00
C GLY A 396 -14.53 -19.61 -5.89
N GLN A 397 -13.59 -19.70 -4.95
CA GLN A 397 -13.71 -20.50 -3.72
C GLN A 397 -14.22 -19.67 -2.53
N ASP A 398 -14.62 -18.42 -2.77
CA ASP A 398 -15.08 -17.46 -1.78
C ASP A 398 -14.00 -17.10 -0.74
N ARG A 399 -12.72 -17.19 -1.13
CA ARG A 399 -11.61 -16.71 -0.30
C ARG A 399 -11.44 -15.21 -0.53
N ILE A 400 -11.27 -14.47 0.56
CA ILE A 400 -11.00 -13.04 0.54
C ILE A 400 -9.50 -12.83 0.47
N TRP A 401 -9.02 -12.19 -0.59
CA TRP A 401 -7.63 -11.81 -0.78
C TRP A 401 -7.45 -10.35 -0.39
N LEU A 402 -6.40 -10.07 0.38
CA LEU A 402 -6.13 -8.75 0.94
C LEU A 402 -4.70 -8.33 0.56
N ALA A 403 -4.59 -7.25 -0.20
CA ALA A 403 -3.30 -6.55 -0.36
C ALA A 403 -3.12 -5.62 0.84
N THR A 404 -2.08 -5.87 1.63
CA THR A 404 -1.79 -5.10 2.84
C THR A 404 -0.45 -4.37 2.70
N GLU A 405 -0.22 -3.39 3.58
CA GLU A 405 1.11 -2.77 3.71
C GLU A 405 2.22 -3.77 4.07
N TRP A 406 1.86 -4.97 4.54
CA TRP A 406 2.81 -5.98 4.98
C TRP A 406 2.52 -7.39 4.45
N GLY A 407 2.20 -7.50 3.17
CA GLY A 407 2.12 -8.74 2.43
C GLY A 407 0.78 -8.93 1.74
N VAL A 408 0.49 -10.20 1.46
CA VAL A 408 -0.79 -10.63 0.89
C VAL A 408 -1.39 -11.65 1.82
N ASP A 409 -2.59 -11.35 2.32
CA ASP A 409 -3.32 -12.22 3.22
C ASP A 409 -4.51 -12.84 2.48
N ILE A 410 -4.86 -14.07 2.84
CA ILE A 410 -6.03 -14.77 2.31
C ILE A 410 -6.83 -15.34 3.46
N TYR A 411 -8.12 -15.01 3.51
CA TYR A 411 -9.06 -15.54 4.48
C TYR A 411 -10.08 -16.46 3.80
N ASN A 412 -10.21 -17.70 4.28
CA ASN A 412 -11.13 -18.69 3.71
C ASN A 412 -12.41 -18.91 4.55
N GLY A 413 -12.70 -18.00 5.49
CA GLY A 413 -13.81 -18.16 6.44
C GLY A 413 -13.43 -18.81 7.77
N GLU A 414 -12.29 -19.48 7.85
CA GLU A 414 -11.82 -20.18 9.06
C GLU A 414 -10.36 -19.85 9.41
N HIS A 415 -9.51 -19.78 8.40
CA HIS A 415 -8.06 -19.67 8.50
C HIS A 415 -7.52 -18.49 7.68
N TRP A 416 -6.41 -17.92 8.18
CA TRP A 416 -5.62 -16.91 7.51
C TRP A 416 -4.37 -17.56 6.91
N TYR A 417 -4.15 -17.33 5.62
CA TYR A 417 -2.90 -17.61 4.92
C TYR A 417 -2.17 -16.29 4.70
N ILE A 418 -0.87 -16.26 4.96
CA ILE A 418 -0.10 -15.01 4.98
C ILE A 418 1.17 -15.22 4.15
N TYR A 419 1.36 -14.37 3.15
CA TYR A 419 2.55 -14.38 2.31
C TYR A 419 3.32 -13.07 2.43
N HIS A 420 4.62 -13.21 2.68
CA HIS A 420 5.56 -12.10 2.71
C HIS A 420 6.65 -12.29 1.66
N MET A 421 7.33 -11.22 1.30
CA MET A 421 8.50 -11.23 0.44
C MET A 421 9.56 -12.23 0.89
N HIS A 422 9.74 -12.49 2.19
CA HIS A 422 10.74 -13.45 2.68
C HIS A 422 10.24 -14.90 2.72
N THR A 423 8.94 -15.15 2.55
CA THR A 423 8.31 -16.48 2.57
C THR A 423 7.56 -16.84 1.28
N ALA A 424 7.55 -15.96 0.29
CA ALA A 424 6.79 -16.16 -0.94
C ALA A 424 7.49 -15.51 -2.13
N GLY A 425 7.04 -15.80 -3.35
CA GLY A 425 7.54 -15.12 -4.56
C GLY A 425 7.00 -13.70 -4.75
N LEU A 426 6.69 -13.00 -3.66
CA LEU A 426 6.36 -11.57 -3.69
C LEU A 426 7.62 -10.73 -3.91
N LEU A 427 7.47 -9.66 -4.70
CA LEU A 427 8.53 -8.67 -4.98
C LEU A 427 8.77 -7.69 -3.83
N ASP A 428 7.72 -7.41 -3.05
CA ASP A 428 7.74 -6.55 -1.87
C ASP A 428 6.57 -6.91 -0.93
N ASN A 429 6.62 -6.41 0.30
CA ASN A 429 5.54 -6.58 1.27
C ASN A 429 4.46 -5.50 1.12
N ASP A 430 4.80 -4.28 0.68
CA ASP A 430 3.82 -3.20 0.50
C ASP A 430 2.99 -3.45 -0.78
N SER A 431 1.95 -4.26 -0.59
CA SER A 431 1.07 -4.72 -1.65
C SER A 431 -0.07 -3.73 -1.83
N TYR A 432 -0.15 -3.15 -3.02
CA TYR A 432 -1.08 -2.07 -3.36
C TYR A 432 -2.34 -2.53 -4.06
N ALA A 433 -2.24 -3.58 -4.87
CA ALA A 433 -3.34 -4.08 -5.69
C ALA A 433 -3.38 -5.60 -5.63
N VAL A 434 -4.57 -6.19 -5.69
CA VAL A 434 -4.78 -7.63 -5.81
C VAL A 434 -5.96 -7.91 -6.73
N ALA A 435 -5.81 -8.88 -7.62
CA ALA A 435 -6.89 -9.39 -8.45
C ALA A 435 -6.78 -10.91 -8.56
N VAL A 436 -7.91 -11.61 -8.56
CA VAL A 436 -7.94 -13.06 -8.64
C VAL A 436 -8.93 -13.49 -9.71
N HIS A 437 -8.60 -14.55 -10.43
CA HIS A 437 -9.42 -15.11 -11.49
C HIS A 437 -9.75 -16.57 -11.23
N GLY A 438 -10.93 -17.00 -11.69
CA GLY A 438 -11.43 -18.36 -11.51
C GLY A 438 -11.58 -18.71 -10.04
N ASN A 439 -11.23 -19.94 -9.66
CA ASN A 439 -11.20 -20.41 -8.28
C ASN A 439 -10.04 -19.82 -7.47
N GLY A 440 -9.18 -19.02 -8.11
CA GLY A 440 -7.89 -18.62 -7.58
C GLY A 440 -6.92 -19.81 -7.51
N PRO A 441 -5.63 -19.54 -7.32
CA PRO A 441 -4.61 -20.59 -7.33
C PRO A 441 -4.71 -21.47 -6.07
N THR A 442 -4.15 -22.67 -6.18
CA THR A 442 -3.76 -23.44 -5.01
C THR A 442 -2.76 -22.64 -4.16
N LEU A 443 -3.01 -22.53 -2.85
CA LEU A 443 -2.15 -21.78 -1.94
C LEU A 443 -0.94 -22.64 -1.53
N PRO A 444 0.29 -22.28 -1.92
CA PRO A 444 1.48 -23.04 -1.54
C PRO A 444 1.84 -22.80 -0.06
N ASP A 445 2.52 -23.74 0.57
CA ASP A 445 3.12 -23.48 1.88
C ASP A 445 4.16 -22.34 1.79
N PRO A 446 4.35 -21.55 2.87
CA PRO A 446 5.44 -20.58 2.96
C PRO A 446 6.79 -21.19 2.60
N MET A 447 7.50 -20.54 1.68
CA MET A 447 8.80 -20.95 1.17
C MET A 447 9.91 -20.58 2.15
N VAL A 448 10.91 -21.45 2.30
CA VAL A 448 12.19 -21.08 2.91
C VAL A 448 13.06 -20.48 1.81
N LYS A 449 13.32 -19.17 1.89
CA LYS A 449 14.20 -18.50 0.93
C LYS A 449 15.68 -18.74 1.25
N PRO A 450 16.56 -18.73 0.23
CA PRO A 450 17.99 -18.65 0.47
C PRO A 450 18.33 -17.37 1.22
N THR A 451 19.53 -17.34 1.78
CA THR A 451 19.98 -16.27 2.65
C THR A 451 21.08 -15.44 2.00
N GLY A 452 21.24 -14.22 2.50
CA GLY A 452 22.39 -13.35 2.26
C GLY A 452 22.81 -12.70 3.57
N SER A 453 23.68 -11.70 3.49
CA SER A 453 24.09 -10.91 4.66
C SER A 453 23.87 -9.42 4.45
N LEU A 454 23.67 -8.70 5.55
CA LEU A 454 23.60 -7.24 5.57
C LEU A 454 24.63 -6.71 6.56
N SER A 455 25.50 -5.81 6.11
CA SER A 455 26.56 -5.22 6.93
C SER A 455 26.55 -3.70 6.87
N GLY A 456 27.21 -3.08 7.84
CA GLY A 456 27.48 -1.65 7.83
C GLY A 456 28.41 -1.24 8.97
N THR A 457 28.81 0.02 8.93
CA THR A 457 29.60 0.68 9.96
C THR A 457 28.81 1.85 10.54
N ILE A 458 28.75 1.95 11.87
CA ILE A 458 28.13 3.08 12.58
C ILE A 458 29.22 3.98 13.15
N LEU A 459 29.17 5.26 12.78
CA LEU A 459 30.06 6.31 13.28
C LEU A 459 29.24 7.43 13.95
N ASP A 460 29.84 8.12 14.91
CA ASP A 460 29.39 9.43 15.41
C ASP A 460 30.40 10.48 14.93
N GLY A 461 30.06 11.17 13.84
CA GLY A 461 31.01 11.94 13.06
C GLY A 461 32.01 11.01 12.37
N ASP A 462 33.29 11.13 12.73
CA ASP A 462 34.39 10.31 12.20
C ASP A 462 34.78 9.13 13.12
N GLU A 463 34.18 9.03 14.31
CA GLU A 463 34.57 8.05 15.33
C GLU A 463 33.64 6.83 15.34
N PRO A 464 34.18 5.59 15.30
CA PRO A 464 33.35 4.39 15.39
C PRO A 464 32.67 4.23 16.74
N VAL A 465 31.43 3.73 16.72
CA VAL A 465 30.63 3.56 17.94
C VAL A 465 30.52 2.07 18.29
N ASP A 466 31.18 1.67 19.38
CA ASP A 466 31.12 0.31 19.94
C ASP A 466 29.83 0.08 20.75
N GLY A 467 29.29 -1.14 20.71
CA GLY A 467 28.18 -1.53 21.58
C GLY A 467 26.79 -1.04 21.16
N VAL A 468 26.62 -0.47 19.97
CA VAL A 468 25.32 0.00 19.46
C VAL A 468 24.46 -1.18 19.05
N LYS A 469 23.23 -1.27 19.57
CA LYS A 469 22.26 -2.26 19.09
C LYS A 469 21.71 -1.84 17.74
N VAL A 470 21.74 -2.75 16.77
CA VAL A 470 21.17 -2.56 15.44
C VAL A 470 20.11 -3.63 15.22
N GLU A 471 18.92 -3.23 14.78
CA GLU A 471 17.80 -4.10 14.45
C GLU A 471 17.55 -4.11 12.94
N ALA A 472 17.26 -5.29 12.43
CA ALA A 472 16.72 -5.50 11.09
C ALA A 472 15.36 -6.16 11.18
N CYS A 473 14.37 -5.64 10.46
CA CYS A 473 13.05 -6.27 10.34
C CYS A 473 12.46 -6.13 8.94
N SER A 474 11.59 -7.08 8.58
CA SER A 474 11.00 -7.19 7.24
C SER A 474 9.71 -6.38 7.04
N GLU A 475 9.28 -5.64 8.07
CA GLU A 475 8.15 -4.71 8.03
C GLU A 475 8.67 -3.26 8.00
N TYR A 476 7.84 -2.37 7.50
CA TYR A 476 8.09 -0.94 7.55
C TYR A 476 8.25 -0.45 9.00
N ILE A 477 9.32 0.29 9.27
CA ILE A 477 9.54 0.91 10.59
C ILE A 477 8.92 2.30 10.57
N GLY A 478 7.75 2.46 11.19
CA GLY A 478 7.06 3.75 11.31
C GLY A 478 7.80 4.80 12.14
N MET A 479 7.36 6.06 12.02
CA MET A 479 7.85 7.15 12.87
C MET A 479 7.51 6.95 14.35
N ILE A 480 6.42 6.22 14.60
CA ILE A 480 5.95 5.78 15.91
C ILE A 480 5.85 4.26 15.83
N PHE A 481 6.44 3.58 16.80
CA PHE A 481 6.36 2.13 16.93
C PHE A 481 5.80 1.75 18.30
N THR A 482 5.14 0.61 18.36
CA THR A 482 4.68 -0.03 19.59
C THR A 482 5.78 -0.94 20.16
N GLY A 483 5.79 -1.09 21.48
CA GLY A 483 6.75 -1.96 22.16
C GLY A 483 8.11 -1.31 22.48
N PRO A 484 9.06 -2.11 23.00
CA PRO A 484 10.33 -1.61 23.53
C PRO A 484 11.34 -1.19 22.46
N THR A 485 11.19 -1.64 21.21
CA THR A 485 12.10 -1.35 20.10
C THR A 485 11.34 -1.21 18.78
N PRO A 486 11.93 -0.54 17.76
CA PRO A 486 11.28 -0.31 16.47
C PRO A 486 10.83 -1.58 15.75
N CYS A 487 11.57 -2.69 15.93
CA CYS A 487 11.24 -3.97 15.33
C CYS A 487 10.55 -4.96 16.29
N ALA A 488 10.13 -4.53 17.49
CA ALA A 488 9.72 -5.45 18.56
C ALA A 488 8.59 -6.41 18.17
N ASP A 489 7.61 -5.91 17.42
CA ASP A 489 6.44 -6.66 16.97
C ASP A 489 6.62 -7.26 15.55
N ASN A 490 7.81 -7.09 14.96
CA ASN A 490 8.07 -7.49 13.59
C ASN A 490 8.67 -8.90 13.51
N PRO A 491 8.14 -9.78 12.65
CA PRO A 491 8.73 -11.08 12.42
C PRO A 491 10.02 -10.97 11.61
N LEU A 492 10.88 -11.98 11.79
CA LEU A 492 12.28 -11.98 11.35
C LEU A 492 13.12 -10.84 11.93
N ARG A 493 12.71 -10.25 13.07
CA ARG A 493 13.57 -9.35 13.83
C ARG A 493 14.90 -10.05 14.14
N GLN A 494 15.99 -9.46 13.68
CA GLN A 494 17.33 -9.76 14.16
C GLN A 494 17.89 -8.54 14.89
N ILE A 495 18.72 -8.81 15.90
CA ILE A 495 19.43 -7.77 16.64
C ILE A 495 20.89 -8.16 16.68
N VAL A 496 21.75 -7.22 16.33
CA VAL A 496 23.21 -7.35 16.45
C VAL A 496 23.76 -6.17 17.21
N THR A 497 25.03 -6.24 17.56
CA THR A 497 25.73 -5.16 18.25
C THR A 497 26.98 -4.82 17.48
N THR A 498 27.29 -3.53 17.35
CA THR A 498 28.53 -3.09 16.71
C THR A 498 29.74 -3.52 17.52
N ASP A 499 30.85 -3.81 16.83
CA ASP A 499 32.15 -4.04 17.45
C ASP A 499 32.92 -2.74 17.71
N SER A 500 34.17 -2.86 18.19
CA SER A 500 35.03 -1.71 18.49
C SER A 500 35.39 -0.84 17.29
N GLU A 501 35.17 -1.31 16.07
CA GLU A 501 35.34 -0.57 14.83
C GLU A 501 33.99 -0.05 14.28
N GLY A 502 32.91 -0.15 15.06
CA GLY A 502 31.58 0.27 14.67
C GLY A 502 30.90 -0.68 13.68
N HIS A 503 31.49 -1.84 13.38
CA HIS A 503 30.99 -2.77 12.38
C HIS A 503 29.88 -3.65 12.93
N PHE A 504 28.83 -3.85 12.12
CA PHE A 504 27.80 -4.84 12.38
C PHE A 504 27.54 -5.69 11.13
N ILE A 505 27.14 -6.95 11.36
CA ILE A 505 26.77 -7.88 10.30
C ILE A 505 25.55 -8.67 10.79
N PHE A 506 24.47 -8.65 10.01
CA PHE A 506 23.37 -9.59 10.09
C PHE A 506 23.67 -10.77 9.16
N PRO A 507 24.05 -11.94 9.71
CA PRO A 507 24.27 -13.13 8.91
C PRO A 507 22.93 -13.81 8.59
N GLU A 508 22.90 -14.53 7.47
CA GLU A 508 21.82 -15.46 7.15
C GLU A 508 20.42 -14.81 7.11
N LEU A 509 20.31 -13.58 6.61
CA LEU A 509 19.01 -12.95 6.37
C LEU A 509 18.36 -13.56 5.14
N PRO A 510 17.12 -14.06 5.20
CA PRO A 510 16.39 -14.50 4.01
C PRO A 510 16.33 -13.39 2.97
N VAL A 511 16.41 -13.75 1.68
CA VAL A 511 16.26 -12.79 0.58
C VAL A 511 14.97 -11.97 0.76
N GLY A 512 15.12 -10.65 0.82
CA GLY A 512 14.06 -9.77 1.25
C GLY A 512 14.53 -8.32 1.44
N ARG A 513 13.60 -7.45 1.78
CA ARG A 513 13.88 -6.06 2.12
C ARG A 513 13.74 -5.84 3.61
N TYR A 514 14.71 -5.13 4.19
CA TYR A 514 14.79 -4.93 5.63
C TYR A 514 14.90 -3.45 5.99
N GLY A 515 14.07 -3.03 6.93
CA GLY A 515 14.20 -1.77 7.62
C GLY A 515 15.25 -1.89 8.70
N ILE A 516 16.03 -0.84 8.88
CA ILE A 516 17.15 -0.82 9.83
C ILE A 516 16.93 0.28 10.85
N ALA A 517 17.05 -0.08 12.12
CA ALA A 517 17.06 0.86 13.23
C ALA A 517 18.23 0.59 14.16
N PHE A 518 18.70 1.63 14.84
CA PHE A 518 19.81 1.53 15.78
C PHE A 518 19.55 2.36 17.04
N GLU A 519 20.04 1.86 18.17
CA GLU A 519 19.90 2.49 19.47
C GLU A 519 20.93 3.62 19.61
N LYS A 520 20.49 4.81 19.95
CA LYS A 520 21.40 5.94 20.21
C LYS A 520 22.21 5.68 21.48
N PRO A 521 23.49 6.10 21.55
CA PRO A 521 24.30 5.99 22.77
C PRO A 521 23.63 6.62 24.01
N GLU A 522 22.95 7.76 23.83
CA GLU A 522 22.20 8.48 24.87
C GLU A 522 20.80 7.91 25.16
N GLY A 523 20.39 6.86 24.44
CA GLY A 523 19.08 6.22 24.54
C GLY A 523 18.08 6.68 23.48
N GLY A 524 17.10 5.81 23.21
CA GLY A 524 16.15 5.98 22.11
C GLY A 524 16.63 5.34 20.81
N TRP A 525 15.79 5.36 19.78
CA TRP A 525 16.04 4.66 18.52
C TRP A 525 16.03 5.62 17.33
N MET A 526 16.93 5.37 16.39
CA MET A 526 16.94 5.99 15.07
C MET A 526 16.59 4.95 14.02
N ARG A 527 15.79 5.34 13.03
CA ARG A 527 15.54 4.53 11.84
C ARG A 527 16.31 5.10 10.66
N LEU A 528 16.76 4.23 9.77
CA LEU A 528 17.40 4.65 8.53
C LEU A 528 16.34 5.21 7.57
N THR A 529 16.44 6.50 7.25
CA THR A 529 15.54 7.20 6.30
C THR A 529 16.29 7.57 5.01
N GLY A 530 15.57 7.77 3.92
CA GLY A 530 16.14 8.19 2.63
C GLY A 530 16.46 9.69 2.55
N SER A 531 17.24 10.09 1.54
CA SER A 531 17.80 11.44 1.35
C SER A 531 16.78 12.59 1.18
N PHE A 532 15.47 12.29 1.11
CA PHE A 532 14.40 13.27 0.97
C PHE A 532 13.29 13.06 2.00
N GLY A 533 13.66 12.99 3.28
CA GLY A 533 12.86 13.42 4.44
C GLY A 533 11.53 12.73 4.76
N ILE A 534 10.97 11.87 3.91
CA ILE A 534 9.68 11.19 4.15
C ILE A 534 9.67 9.75 3.59
N GLY A 535 10.63 9.35 2.74
CA GLY A 535 10.74 7.97 2.25
C GLY A 535 11.65 7.12 3.13
N ASP A 536 11.13 6.04 3.70
CA ASP A 536 11.92 5.11 4.51
C ASP A 536 12.80 4.20 3.64
N LYS A 537 14.05 3.99 4.07
CA LYS A 537 15.05 3.25 3.27
C LYS A 537 15.07 1.80 3.72
N MET A 538 14.40 0.93 2.97
CA MET A 538 14.55 -0.52 3.11
C MET A 538 15.76 -1.00 2.28
N VAL A 539 16.53 -1.95 2.81
CA VAL A 539 17.71 -2.52 2.15
C VAL A 539 17.38 -3.90 1.59
N LEU A 540 17.65 -4.10 0.30
CA LEU A 540 17.50 -5.41 -0.34
C LEU A 540 18.68 -6.32 0.03
N VAL A 541 18.39 -7.49 0.58
CA VAL A 541 19.31 -8.61 0.75
C VAL A 541 19.08 -9.61 -0.37
N LYS A 542 20.16 -10.05 -1.02
CA LYS A 542 20.14 -11.00 -2.14
C LYS A 542 20.82 -12.30 -1.76
N GLU A 543 20.49 -13.36 -2.50
CA GLU A 543 21.02 -14.70 -2.26
C GLU A 543 22.53 -14.72 -2.41
N ASN A 544 23.22 -15.25 -1.40
CA ASN A 544 24.68 -15.42 -1.38
C ASN A 544 25.47 -14.11 -1.65
N GLU A 545 24.86 -12.95 -1.44
CA GLU A 545 25.48 -11.63 -1.56
C GLU A 545 25.51 -10.92 -0.22
N GLU A 546 26.54 -10.08 -0.02
CA GLU A 546 26.61 -9.14 1.08
C GLU A 546 26.09 -7.77 0.63
N SER A 547 24.94 -7.37 1.17
CA SER A 547 24.44 -6.01 1.04
C SER A 547 25.13 -5.12 2.07
N SER A 548 25.87 -4.11 1.63
CA SER A 548 26.54 -3.18 2.54
C SER A 548 25.85 -1.82 2.57
N LEU A 549 25.60 -1.33 3.78
CA LEU A 549 25.19 0.05 4.04
C LEU A 549 26.36 1.04 4.02
N HIS A 550 27.58 0.55 3.82
CA HIS A 550 28.81 1.30 3.97
C HIS A 550 28.85 1.97 5.35
N VAL A 551 28.92 3.30 5.39
CA VAL A 551 29.06 4.08 6.62
C VAL A 551 27.75 4.82 6.91
N ILE A 552 27.30 4.70 8.15
CA ILE A 552 26.15 5.42 8.72
C ILE A 552 26.70 6.35 9.79
N ASP A 553 26.73 7.64 9.51
CA ASP A 553 27.09 8.68 10.48
C ASP A 553 25.81 9.15 11.19
N ILE A 554 25.73 8.89 12.50
CA ILE A 554 24.55 9.16 13.33
C ILE A 554 24.52 10.60 13.86
N SER A 555 25.58 11.38 13.62
CA SER A 555 25.65 12.80 13.96
C SER A 555 24.87 13.70 12.99
N GLN A 556 24.50 13.16 11.82
CA GLN A 556 23.74 13.80 10.75
C GLN A 556 22.27 13.35 10.78
#